data_AF-A0A162QRE8-F1
#
_entry.id   AF-A0A162QRE8-F1
#
_cell.length_a   1.000
_cell.length_b   1.000
_cell.length_c   1.000
_cell.angle_alpha   90.00
_cell.angle_beta   90.00
_cell.angle_gamma   90.00
#
_symmetry.space_group_name_H-M   'P 1'
#
loop_
_entity.id
_entity.type
_entity.pdbx_description
1 polymer ?
#
loop_
_entity_poly.entity_id
_entity_poly.type
_entity_poly.pdbx_seq_one_letter_code
_entity_poly.pdbx_strand_id
1 'polypeptide(L)'
;MARILFIEPFFAGSHKQLLDTLISGIDFEELGYELLTLPGKKWHWRARTSALYFAEVIPRKHVYEVLFASSVLNMAELIALRPDLMACRKVLYFHENQLIYPVRKQQERIEATILGCFPLCPWRLSYPEIFPEECLYRTENQLVKQLKYFCKNPSASRNLSVNLDRFKWMSLKSQYEEALLIKKADYQCSAH
;
A
#
# COMPACT_ATOMS: atom_id res chain seq x y z
N MET A 1 -16.42 -12.23 -18.36
CA MET A 1 -15.26 -12.86 -17.70
C MET A 1 -14.46 -11.74 -17.06
N ALA A 2 -13.96 -11.91 -15.84
CA ALA A 2 -13.22 -10.86 -15.13
C ALA A 2 -11.92 -10.50 -15.86
N ARG A 3 -11.63 -9.19 -15.97
CA ARG A 3 -10.40 -8.65 -16.58
C ARG A 3 -9.36 -8.25 -15.53
N ILE A 4 -9.74 -8.15 -14.27
CA ILE A 4 -8.83 -7.81 -13.16
C ILE A 4 -8.68 -9.02 -12.25
N LEU A 5 -7.45 -9.43 -11.95
CA LEU A 5 -7.16 -10.49 -11.01
C LEU A 5 -6.43 -9.93 -9.79
N PHE A 6 -7.07 -10.02 -8.63
CA PHE A 6 -6.49 -9.73 -7.32
C PHE A 6 -5.91 -11.02 -6.71
N ILE A 7 -4.65 -10.98 -6.32
CA ILE A 7 -3.94 -12.10 -5.67
C ILE A 7 -3.41 -11.64 -4.32
N GLU A 8 -3.91 -12.23 -3.23
CA GLU A 8 -3.41 -11.93 -1.88
C GLU A 8 -3.00 -13.20 -1.14
N PRO A 9 -1.69 -13.51 -1.09
CA PRO A 9 -1.16 -14.65 -0.35
C PRO A 9 -1.38 -14.60 1.17
N PHE A 10 -1.69 -13.44 1.73
CA PHE A 10 -1.87 -13.21 3.16
C PHE A 10 -3.13 -12.38 3.42
N PHE A 11 -4.30 -12.98 3.22
CA PHE A 11 -5.59 -12.28 3.35
C PHE A 11 -6.05 -12.18 4.81
N ALA A 12 -5.42 -11.29 5.58
CA ALA A 12 -5.79 -10.95 6.96
C ALA A 12 -5.31 -9.53 7.32
N GLY A 13 -5.83 -8.98 8.42
CA GLY A 13 -5.39 -7.68 8.93
C GLY A 13 -5.47 -6.56 7.88
N SER A 14 -4.40 -5.77 7.77
CA SER A 14 -4.30 -4.64 6.84
C SER A 14 -4.34 -5.06 5.35
N HIS A 15 -3.93 -6.29 5.01
CA HIS A 15 -4.04 -6.83 3.65
C HIS A 15 -5.48 -7.03 3.23
N LYS A 16 -6.27 -7.66 4.11
CA LYS A 16 -7.70 -7.80 3.90
C LYS A 16 -8.39 -6.44 3.84
N GLN A 17 -8.06 -5.54 4.77
CA GLN A 17 -8.66 -4.20 4.83
C GLN A 17 -8.39 -3.39 3.55
N LEU A 18 -7.19 -3.45 3.00
CA LEU A 18 -6.87 -2.81 1.72
C LEU A 18 -7.77 -3.33 0.61
N LEU A 19 -7.82 -4.64 0.42
CA LEU A 19 -8.61 -5.22 -0.67
C LEU A 19 -10.11 -4.97 -0.49
N ASP A 20 -10.63 -5.06 0.74
CA ASP A 20 -12.02 -4.70 1.03
C ASP A 20 -12.29 -3.23 0.65
N THR A 21 -11.34 -2.32 0.94
CA THR A 21 -11.47 -0.89 0.63
C THR A 21 -11.43 -0.62 -0.88
N LEU A 22 -10.53 -1.28 -1.61
CA LEU A 22 -10.46 -1.16 -3.07
C LEU A 22 -11.73 -1.70 -3.73
N ILE A 23 -12.17 -2.90 -3.35
CA ILE A 23 -13.32 -3.59 -3.93
C ILE A 23 -14.63 -2.84 -3.64
N SER A 24 -14.78 -2.28 -2.44
CA SER A 24 -15.97 -1.49 -2.08
C SER A 24 -15.93 -0.05 -2.60
N GLY A 25 -14.73 0.48 -2.82
CA GLY A 25 -14.52 1.89 -3.15
C GLY A 25 -14.42 2.19 -4.65
N ILE A 26 -14.11 1.19 -5.48
CA ILE A 26 -13.93 1.31 -6.93
C ILE A 26 -15.02 0.51 -7.63
N ASP A 27 -15.58 1.09 -8.70
CA ASP A 27 -16.54 0.40 -9.56
C ASP A 27 -15.81 -0.52 -10.55
N PHE A 28 -16.12 -1.81 -10.46
CA PHE A 28 -15.57 -2.86 -11.32
C PHE A 28 -16.62 -3.53 -12.20
N GLU A 29 -17.85 -2.99 -12.32
CA GLU A 29 -18.93 -3.65 -13.07
C GLU A 29 -18.58 -3.90 -14.54
N GLU A 30 -17.94 -2.95 -15.22
CA GLU A 30 -17.59 -3.07 -16.64
C GLU A 30 -16.50 -4.12 -16.91
N LEU A 31 -15.43 -4.12 -16.10
CA LEU A 31 -14.26 -4.97 -16.31
C LEU A 31 -14.38 -6.33 -15.62
N GLY A 32 -15.12 -6.40 -14.53
CA GLY A 32 -15.17 -7.53 -13.60
C GLY A 32 -13.83 -7.78 -12.91
N TYR A 33 -13.89 -8.35 -11.71
CA TYR A 33 -12.71 -8.79 -10.98
C TYR A 33 -12.84 -10.22 -10.48
N GLU A 34 -11.70 -10.85 -10.25
CA GLU A 34 -11.57 -12.13 -9.56
C GLU A 34 -10.59 -11.99 -8.41
N LEU A 35 -10.89 -12.63 -7.28
CA LEU A 35 -10.12 -12.54 -6.05
C LEU A 35 -9.63 -13.93 -5.63
N LEU A 36 -8.32 -14.15 -5.72
CA LEU A 36 -7.65 -15.36 -5.26
C LEU A 36 -6.85 -15.06 -4.00
N THR A 37 -7.17 -15.75 -2.91
CA THR A 37 -6.60 -15.45 -1.60
C THR A 37 -6.14 -16.69 -0.86
N LEU A 38 -5.23 -16.48 0.09
CA LEU A 38 -4.80 -17.48 1.04
C LEU A 38 -4.99 -16.95 2.46
N PRO A 39 -5.38 -17.80 3.43
CA PRO A 39 -5.53 -17.38 4.82
C PRO A 39 -4.23 -16.77 5.36
N GLY A 40 -4.36 -15.68 6.12
CA GLY A 40 -3.26 -14.94 6.76
C GLY A 40 -2.57 -15.70 7.89
N LYS A 41 -2.00 -16.86 7.58
CA LYS A 41 -1.22 -17.71 8.47
C LYS A 41 0.09 -18.07 7.77
N LYS A 42 1.15 -18.32 8.56
CA LYS A 42 2.46 -18.78 8.07
C LYS A 42 3.06 -17.85 7.00
N TRP A 43 3.15 -16.54 7.27
CA TRP A 43 3.54 -15.52 6.27
C TRP A 43 4.87 -15.83 5.56
N HIS A 44 5.88 -16.36 6.27
CA HIS A 44 7.16 -16.75 5.65
C HIS A 44 7.03 -17.79 4.54
N TRP A 45 6.05 -18.69 4.68
CA TRP A 45 5.72 -19.68 3.67
C TRP A 45 4.93 -19.03 2.54
N ARG A 46 3.96 -18.17 2.86
CA ARG A 46 3.22 -17.40 1.85
C ARG A 46 4.16 -16.59 0.96
N ALA A 47 5.17 -15.95 1.54
CA ALA A 47 6.16 -15.18 0.80
C ALA A 47 6.99 -16.03 -0.20
N ARG A 48 7.23 -17.30 0.12
CA ARG A 48 8.12 -18.17 -0.65
C ARG A 48 7.41 -19.12 -1.62
N THR A 49 6.18 -19.51 -1.34
CA THR A 49 5.52 -20.61 -2.07
C THR A 49 4.20 -20.22 -2.71
N SER A 50 3.72 -18.99 -2.50
CA SER A 50 2.42 -18.57 -3.02
C SER A 50 2.41 -18.46 -4.55
N ALA A 51 3.52 -18.06 -5.18
CA ALA A 51 3.63 -17.99 -6.62
C ALA A 51 3.37 -19.36 -7.28
N LEU A 52 3.99 -20.43 -6.75
CA LEU A 52 3.75 -21.79 -7.20
C LEU A 52 2.28 -22.22 -7.03
N TYR A 53 1.69 -21.96 -5.86
CA TYR A 53 0.29 -22.27 -5.60
C TYR A 53 -0.66 -21.55 -6.57
N PHE A 54 -0.48 -20.24 -6.75
CA PHE A 54 -1.35 -19.47 -7.63
C PHE A 54 -1.13 -19.79 -9.12
N ALA A 55 0.07 -20.21 -9.52
CA ALA A 55 0.30 -20.68 -10.88
C ALA A 55 -0.60 -21.86 -11.27
N GLU A 56 -0.95 -22.72 -10.30
CA GLU A 56 -1.87 -23.85 -10.47
C GLU A 56 -3.35 -23.45 -10.41
N VAL A 57 -3.71 -22.54 -9.50
CA VAL A 57 -5.12 -22.17 -9.25
C VAL A 57 -5.65 -21.17 -10.28
N ILE A 58 -4.81 -20.28 -10.80
CA ILE A 58 -5.23 -19.31 -11.82
C ILE A 58 -5.68 -20.06 -13.09
N PRO A 59 -6.89 -19.81 -13.63
CA PRO A 59 -7.35 -20.45 -14.86
C PRO A 59 -6.37 -20.22 -16.02
N ARG A 60 -6.11 -21.26 -16.83
CA ARG A 60 -5.27 -21.16 -18.04
C ARG A 60 -5.96 -20.42 -19.19
N LYS A 61 -7.30 -20.50 -19.24
CA LYS A 61 -8.13 -19.72 -20.15
C LYS A 61 -8.67 -18.53 -19.37
N HIS A 62 -8.09 -17.36 -19.57
CA HIS A 62 -8.51 -16.13 -18.93
C HIS A 62 -8.49 -14.97 -19.93
N VAL A 63 -9.07 -13.85 -19.50
CA VAL A 63 -9.00 -12.56 -20.19
C VAL A 63 -8.48 -11.46 -19.26
N TYR A 64 -7.75 -11.84 -18.21
CA TYR A 64 -7.11 -10.88 -17.33
C TYR A 64 -6.17 -9.97 -18.12
N GLU A 65 -6.23 -8.69 -17.77
CA GLU A 65 -5.38 -7.63 -18.29
C GLU A 65 -4.67 -6.88 -17.17
N VAL A 66 -5.19 -6.98 -15.93
CA VAL A 66 -4.58 -6.39 -14.74
C VAL A 66 -4.36 -7.46 -13.70
N LEU A 67 -3.14 -7.53 -13.18
CA LEU A 67 -2.79 -8.27 -11.99
C LEU A 67 -2.52 -7.31 -10.85
N PHE A 68 -3.26 -7.43 -9.76
CA PHE A 68 -2.96 -6.77 -8.51
C PHE A 68 -2.50 -7.80 -7.48
N ALA A 69 -1.41 -7.53 -6.78
CA ALA A 69 -1.01 -8.34 -5.63
C ALA A 69 -0.28 -7.52 -4.58
N SER A 70 -0.22 -8.03 -3.36
CA SER A 70 0.73 -7.53 -2.36
C SER A 70 2.16 -8.01 -2.64
N SER A 71 3.14 -7.30 -2.08
CA SER A 71 4.56 -7.70 -2.09
C SER A 71 4.87 -8.98 -1.32
N VAL A 72 3.87 -9.62 -0.70
CA VAL A 72 4.01 -10.99 -0.18
C VAL A 72 4.06 -11.97 -1.35
N LEU A 73 3.44 -11.67 -2.49
CA LEU A 73 3.55 -12.49 -3.69
C LEU A 73 4.88 -12.20 -4.38
N ASN A 74 5.66 -13.24 -4.66
CA ASN A 74 6.76 -13.15 -5.61
C ASN A 74 6.18 -13.05 -7.04
N MET A 75 5.90 -11.83 -7.49
CA MET A 75 5.32 -11.57 -8.81
C MET A 75 6.20 -12.08 -9.95
N ALA A 76 7.53 -11.93 -9.84
CA ALA A 76 8.46 -12.37 -10.88
C ALA A 76 8.41 -13.89 -11.09
N GLU A 77 8.37 -14.65 -10.00
CA GLU A 77 8.24 -16.11 -10.03
C GLU A 77 6.89 -16.54 -10.60
N LEU A 78 5.79 -15.88 -10.23
CA LEU A 78 4.49 -16.17 -10.81
C LEU A 78 4.49 -15.96 -12.33
N ILE A 79 5.04 -14.84 -12.82
CA ILE A 79 5.13 -14.57 -14.26
C ILE A 79 6.03 -15.58 -14.98
N ALA A 80 7.13 -16.02 -14.36
CA ALA A 80 7.97 -17.07 -14.92
C ALA A 80 7.23 -18.41 -15.06
N LEU A 81 6.38 -18.76 -14.09
CA LEU A 81 5.54 -19.96 -14.13
C LEU A 81 4.31 -19.83 -15.04
N ARG A 82 3.87 -18.58 -15.30
CA ARG A 82 2.69 -18.23 -16.09
C ARG A 82 3.00 -17.15 -17.13
N PRO A 83 3.70 -17.50 -18.22
CA PRO A 83 4.00 -16.54 -19.30
C PRO A 83 2.76 -15.91 -19.94
N ASP A 84 1.61 -16.58 -19.89
CA ASP A 84 0.31 -16.07 -20.34
C ASP A 84 -0.16 -14.83 -19.57
N LEU A 85 0.33 -14.64 -18.34
CA LEU A 85 0.06 -13.46 -17.53
C LEU A 85 1.02 -12.29 -17.81
N MET A 86 2.07 -12.49 -18.61
CA MET A 86 3.12 -11.50 -18.85
C MET A 86 2.59 -10.19 -19.45
N ALA A 87 1.60 -10.31 -20.34
CA ALA A 87 0.96 -9.18 -21.03
C ALA A 87 0.07 -8.32 -20.12
N CYS A 88 -0.32 -8.83 -18.93
CA CYS A 88 -1.10 -8.04 -17.99
C CYS A 88 -0.30 -6.81 -17.52
N ARG A 89 -0.99 -5.73 -17.15
CA ARG A 89 -0.46 -4.69 -16.29
C ARG A 89 -0.26 -5.28 -14.89
N LYS A 90 0.93 -5.12 -14.30
CA LYS A 90 1.24 -5.59 -12.94
C LYS A 90 1.18 -4.42 -11.97
N VAL A 91 0.31 -4.49 -10.98
CA VAL A 91 0.22 -3.55 -9.87
C VAL A 91 0.64 -4.30 -8.61
N LEU A 92 1.80 -3.93 -8.05
CA LEU A 92 2.33 -4.55 -6.85
C LEU A 92 2.24 -3.56 -5.68
N TYR A 93 1.44 -3.90 -4.68
CA TYR A 93 1.27 -3.08 -3.49
C TYR A 93 2.20 -3.53 -2.36
N PHE A 94 3.02 -2.62 -1.87
CA PHE A 94 3.96 -2.90 -0.78
C PHE A 94 3.29 -2.55 0.56
N HIS A 95 2.79 -3.57 1.28
CA HIS A 95 2.10 -3.39 2.57
C HIS A 95 2.97 -2.84 3.67
N GLU A 96 4.25 -3.18 3.63
CA GLU A 96 5.26 -2.63 4.51
C GLU A 96 6.45 -2.29 3.61
N ASN A 97 6.90 -1.04 3.65
CA ASN A 97 8.21 -0.69 3.10
C ASN A 97 9.25 -1.48 3.92
N GLN A 98 9.66 -2.66 3.47
CA GLN A 98 10.67 -3.47 4.16
C GLN A 98 12.06 -2.80 4.17
N LEU A 99 12.25 -1.74 3.39
CA LEU A 99 13.38 -0.81 3.49
C LEU A 99 13.32 0.11 4.72
N ILE A 100 12.19 0.09 5.44
CA ILE A 100 11.87 0.90 6.61
C ILE A 100 11.54 -0.06 7.77
N TYR A 101 12.53 -0.78 8.28
CA TYR A 101 12.44 -1.40 9.61
C TYR A 101 13.60 -0.95 10.53
N PRO A 102 13.34 -0.76 11.85
CA PRO A 102 12.13 -1.10 12.60
C PRO A 102 11.44 0.12 13.26
N VAL A 103 10.21 0.46 12.88
CA VAL A 103 9.28 1.10 13.84
C VAL A 103 7.81 0.79 13.52
N ARG A 104 7.19 -0.12 14.32
CA ARG A 104 5.72 -0.31 14.35
C ARG A 104 4.94 0.97 14.69
N LYS A 105 5.60 2.00 15.19
CA LYS A 105 5.00 3.26 15.67
C LYS A 105 4.58 4.24 14.57
N GLN A 106 4.78 3.93 13.28
CA GLN A 106 4.45 4.90 12.21
C GLN A 106 2.94 5.07 12.02
N GLN A 107 2.19 3.96 12.01
CA GLN A 107 0.73 3.98 11.89
C GLN A 107 0.08 4.69 13.09
N GLU A 108 0.50 4.34 14.32
CA GLU A 108 0.05 4.98 15.56
C GLU A 108 0.25 6.50 15.55
N ARG A 109 1.31 7.00 14.91
CA ARG A 109 1.62 8.44 14.86
C ARG A 109 0.70 9.20 13.92
N ILE A 110 0.34 8.64 12.76
CA ILE A 110 -0.60 9.28 11.84
C ILE A 110 -1.97 9.36 12.51
N GLU A 111 -2.43 8.27 13.12
CA GLU A 111 -3.68 8.23 13.88
C GLU A 111 -3.69 9.23 15.05
N ALA A 112 -2.62 9.28 15.83
CA ALA A 112 -2.47 10.27 16.90
C ALA A 112 -2.48 11.71 16.36
N THR A 113 -1.87 11.96 15.19
CA THR A 113 -1.88 13.28 14.54
C THR A 113 -3.29 13.67 14.11
N ILE A 114 -4.05 12.73 13.55
CA ILE A 114 -5.47 12.95 13.20
C ILE A 114 -6.29 13.32 14.46
N LEU A 115 -5.95 12.75 15.61
CA LEU A 115 -6.56 13.08 16.91
C LEU A 115 -6.00 14.36 17.56
N GLY A 116 -5.15 15.12 16.88
CA GLY A 116 -4.61 16.40 17.33
C GLY A 116 -3.33 16.32 18.15
N CYS A 117 -2.65 15.17 18.20
CA CYS A 117 -1.33 15.06 18.81
C CYS A 117 -0.23 15.62 17.89
N PHE A 118 0.72 16.36 18.46
CA PHE A 118 1.89 16.83 17.71
C PHE A 118 2.83 15.66 17.35
N PRO A 119 3.15 15.43 16.05
CA PRO A 119 3.98 14.29 15.66
C PRO A 119 5.47 14.61 15.69
N LEU A 120 6.12 14.52 16.86
CA LEU A 120 7.57 14.71 16.96
C LEU A 120 8.33 13.47 16.44
N CYS A 121 8.79 13.51 15.19
CA CYS A 121 9.37 12.40 14.44
C CYS A 121 10.83 12.63 14.03
N PRO A 122 11.63 11.58 13.78
CA PRO A 122 13.00 11.77 13.31
C PRO A 122 13.06 12.10 11.81
N TRP A 123 14.06 12.86 11.37
CA TRP A 123 14.37 13.14 9.95
C TRP A 123 15.02 11.91 9.30
N ARG A 124 14.23 10.88 9.07
CA ARG A 124 14.62 9.63 8.38
C ARG A 124 13.36 8.84 8.09
N LEU A 125 13.51 7.72 7.39
CA LEU A 125 12.37 6.91 6.93
C LEU A 125 11.47 7.79 6.04
N SER A 126 10.17 7.50 5.97
CA SER A 126 9.21 8.30 5.21
C SER A 126 8.64 9.51 5.98
N TYR A 127 9.14 9.83 7.19
CA TYR A 127 8.62 10.98 7.95
C TYR A 127 8.81 12.35 7.28
N PRO A 128 9.96 12.65 6.63
CA PRO A 128 10.13 13.90 5.89
C PRO A 128 9.15 14.06 4.72
N GLU A 129 8.67 12.95 4.17
CA GLU A 129 7.65 12.99 3.12
C GLU A 129 6.27 13.24 3.71
N ILE A 130 6.00 12.77 4.93
CA ILE A 130 4.67 12.78 5.59
C ILE A 130 4.40 14.06 6.39
N PHE A 131 5.38 14.51 7.18
CA PHE A 131 5.23 15.60 8.16
C PHE A 131 6.08 16.82 7.78
N PRO A 132 5.65 18.03 8.14
CA PRO A 132 6.43 19.25 7.90
C PRO A 132 7.70 19.29 8.77
N GLU A 133 8.66 20.14 8.41
CA GLU A 133 9.99 20.16 9.06
C GLU A 133 9.92 20.49 10.56
N GLU A 134 8.93 21.26 11.01
CA GLU A 134 8.77 21.59 12.44
C GLU A 134 8.47 20.34 13.30
N CYS A 135 7.92 19.30 12.70
CA CYS A 135 7.69 18.01 13.35
C CYS A 135 8.94 17.16 13.48
N LEU A 136 10.05 17.55 12.84
CA LEU A 136 11.18 16.66 12.58
C LEU A 136 12.41 17.01 13.42
N TYR A 137 13.07 16.00 13.96
CA TYR A 137 14.38 16.14 14.62
C TYR A 137 15.45 15.29 13.92
N ARG A 138 16.65 15.86 13.78
CA ARG A 138 17.83 15.23 13.16
C ARG A 138 18.74 14.58 14.20
N THR A 139 18.75 15.08 15.45
CA THR A 139 19.64 14.62 16.53
C THR A 139 18.92 14.46 17.86
N GLU A 140 19.48 13.68 18.77
CA GLU A 140 18.95 13.51 20.14
C GLU A 140 18.94 14.82 20.92
N ASN A 141 19.97 15.66 20.77
CA ASN A 141 20.02 16.98 21.41
C ASN A 141 18.86 17.87 20.95
N GLN A 142 18.51 17.82 19.67
CA GLN A 142 17.34 18.55 19.15
C GLN A 142 16.04 18.00 19.74
N LEU A 143 15.89 16.68 19.82
CA LEU A 143 14.74 16.04 20.45
C LEU A 143 14.57 16.49 21.92
N VAL A 144 15.64 16.41 22.72
CA VAL A 144 15.62 16.83 24.13
C VAL A 144 15.27 18.32 24.26
N LYS A 145 15.80 19.17 23.38
CA LYS A 145 15.50 20.61 23.38
C LYS A 145 14.03 20.88 23.09
N GLN A 146 13.44 20.20 22.09
CA GLN A 146 12.03 20.33 21.75
C GLN A 146 11.12 19.82 22.88
N LEU A 147 11.44 18.67 23.48
CA LEU A 147 10.68 18.16 24.63
C LEU A 147 10.72 19.12 25.81
N LYS A 148 11.90 19.64 26.17
CA LYS A 148 12.02 20.68 27.21
C LYS A 148 11.20 21.92 26.91
N TYR A 149 11.14 22.33 25.64
CA TYR A 149 10.33 23.46 25.21
C TYR A 149 8.83 23.18 25.37
N PHE A 150 8.34 22.01 24.95
CA PHE A 150 6.93 21.63 25.12
C PHE A 150 6.52 21.47 26.58
N CYS A 151 7.39 20.94 27.45
CA CYS A 151 7.13 20.91 28.89
C CYS A 151 6.95 22.31 29.49
N LYS A 152 7.70 23.30 29.00
CA LYS A 152 7.58 24.70 29.42
C LYS A 152 6.42 25.44 28.76
N ASN A 153 6.01 25.01 27.57
CA ASN A 153 4.99 25.66 26.74
C ASN A 153 4.00 24.62 26.18
N PRO A 154 3.07 24.08 27.00
CA PRO A 154 2.16 23.02 26.56
C PRO A 154 1.21 23.42 25.43
N SER A 155 0.96 24.72 25.23
CA SER A 155 0.17 25.23 24.11
C SER A 155 0.90 25.12 22.76
N ALA A 156 2.24 25.12 22.76
CA ALA A 156 3.02 25.07 21.53
C ALA A 156 2.88 23.74 20.77
N SER A 157 2.53 22.65 21.46
CA SER A 157 2.22 21.36 20.84
C SER A 157 0.76 21.23 20.39
N ARG A 158 -0.07 22.28 20.54
CA ARG A 158 -1.51 22.23 20.20
C ARG A 158 -1.88 22.97 18.91
N ASN A 159 -0.95 23.74 18.35
CA ASN A 159 -1.23 24.67 17.25
C ASN A 159 -0.79 24.18 15.86
N LEU A 160 -0.51 22.88 15.70
CA LEU A 160 -0.10 22.35 14.41
C LEU A 160 -1.25 21.62 13.71
N SER A 161 -1.68 22.16 12.57
CA SER A 161 -2.53 21.44 11.63
C SER A 161 -1.63 20.74 10.60
N VAL A 162 -1.56 19.41 10.67
CA VAL A 162 -0.90 18.61 9.62
C VAL A 162 -1.94 18.26 8.57
N ASN A 163 -1.72 18.70 7.34
CA ASN A 163 -2.57 18.28 6.22
C ASN A 163 -2.26 16.83 5.84
N LEU A 164 -3.16 15.92 6.24
CA LEU A 164 -3.11 14.50 5.90
C LEU A 164 -4.12 14.13 4.80
N ASP A 165 -4.75 15.12 4.15
CA ASP A 165 -5.83 14.90 3.18
C ASP A 165 -5.37 14.03 2.02
N ARG A 166 -4.13 14.21 1.54
CA ARG A 166 -3.56 13.40 0.46
C ARG A 166 -3.52 11.89 0.75
N PHE A 167 -3.58 11.48 2.02
CA PHE A 167 -3.59 10.07 2.43
C PHE A 167 -5.00 9.54 2.69
N LYS A 168 -6.04 10.38 2.59
CA LYS A 168 -7.43 9.96 2.70
C LYS A 168 -7.83 9.20 1.44
N TRP A 169 -8.71 8.22 1.61
CA TRP A 169 -9.26 7.44 0.50
C TRP A 169 -9.84 8.33 -0.61
N MET A 170 -10.55 9.41 -0.26
CA MET A 170 -11.12 10.36 -1.22
C MET A 170 -10.08 10.99 -2.15
N SER A 171 -8.83 11.15 -1.70
CA SER A 171 -7.74 11.72 -2.49
C SER A 171 -6.92 10.66 -3.24
N LEU A 172 -6.94 9.41 -2.77
CA LEU A 172 -6.19 8.29 -3.37
C LEU A 172 -7.01 7.50 -4.39
N LYS A 173 -8.34 7.51 -4.28
CA LYS A 173 -9.25 6.69 -5.09
C LYS A 173 -8.97 6.83 -6.59
N SER A 174 -8.81 8.05 -7.11
CA SER A 174 -8.57 8.29 -8.53
C SER A 174 -7.27 7.66 -9.05
N GLN A 175 -6.22 7.65 -8.22
CA GLN A 175 -4.94 7.03 -8.58
C GLN A 175 -5.06 5.50 -8.63
N TYR A 176 -5.81 4.91 -7.71
CA TYR A 176 -6.09 3.47 -7.75
C TYR A 176 -7.00 3.09 -8.92
N GLU A 177 -7.99 3.93 -9.25
CA GLU A 177 -8.82 3.75 -10.45
C GLU A 177 -7.96 3.78 -11.71
N GLU A 178 -7.03 4.72 -11.85
CA GLU A 178 -6.11 4.78 -12.98
C GLU A 178 -5.20 3.54 -13.08
N ALA A 179 -4.72 3.04 -11.94
CA ALA A 179 -3.89 1.86 -11.89
C ALA A 179 -4.65 0.58 -12.27
N LEU A 180 -5.91 0.44 -11.83
CA LEU A 180 -6.71 -0.79 -11.90
C LEU A 180 -7.70 -0.83 -13.08
N LEU A 181 -8.23 0.31 -13.50
CA LEU A 181 -9.18 0.43 -14.60
C LEU A 181 -8.42 0.88 -15.85
N ILE A 182 -7.91 -0.08 -16.63
CA ILE A 182 -7.27 0.21 -17.91
C ILE A 182 -8.28 0.93 -18.81
N LYS A 183 -7.96 2.17 -19.23
CA LYS A 183 -8.77 2.88 -20.23
C LYS A 183 -8.34 2.43 -21.62
N LYS A 184 -9.30 2.30 -22.54
CA LYS A 184 -9.05 1.89 -23.95
C LYS A 184 -7.98 2.73 -24.69
N ALA A 185 -7.60 3.91 -24.19
CA ALA A 185 -6.55 4.74 -24.76
C ALA A 185 -5.11 4.21 -24.49
N ASP A 186 -4.90 3.39 -23.46
CA ASP A 186 -3.57 2.94 -23.04
C ASP A 186 -2.95 1.89 -23.97
N TYR A 187 -3.73 1.32 -24.91
CA TYR A 187 -3.27 0.29 -25.84
C TYR A 187 -2.42 0.84 -27.00
N GLN A 188 -2.32 2.16 -27.18
CA GLN A 188 -1.66 2.76 -28.35
C GLN A 188 -0.14 2.96 -28.21
N CYS A 189 0.48 2.66 -27.06
CA CYS A 189 1.90 2.98 -26.83
C CYS A 189 2.89 1.79 -26.80
N SER A 190 2.48 0.55 -27.13
CA SER A 190 3.38 -0.62 -26.99
C SER A 190 3.37 -1.56 -28.19
N ALA A 191 3.34 -1.01 -29.40
CA ALA A 191 3.60 -1.78 -30.63
C ALA A 191 4.59 -1.04 -31.52
N HIS A 192 5.85 -0.93 -31.08
CA HIS A 192 7.01 -0.62 -31.92
C HIS A 192 8.12 -1.64 -31.63
#